data_AF-A0A2A5XZ82-F1
#
_entry.id   AF-A0A2A5XZ82-F1
#
_cell.length_a   1.000
_cell.length_b   1.000
_cell.length_c   1.000
_cell.angle_alpha   90.00
_cell.angle_beta   90.00
_cell.angle_gamma   90.00
#
_symmetry.space_group_name_H-M   'P 1'
#
loop_
_entity.id
_entity.type
_entity.pdbx_description
1 polymer ?
#
loop_
_entity_poly.entity_id
_entity_poly.type
_entity_poly.pdbx_seq_one_letter_code
_entity_poly.pdbx_strand_id
1 'polypeptide(L)'
;MLNLLNLVRYNYANTKNFKEIRLVKDEKQRSMQTVELDEQLVPDHEHALHHLLSKERMRILSDCIRGLNDLNRRLIEFLLAQPDASTSDIEQQFQLSYASARTRKTRIIQALHDCYLRYSKK
;
A
#
# COMPACT_ATOMS: atom_id res chain seq x y z
N MET A 1 -4.20 -45.41 61.32
CA MET A 1 -2.92 -44.76 60.93
C MET A 1 -2.41 -45.41 59.65
N LEU A 2 -2.67 -44.80 58.48
CA LEU A 2 -1.90 -44.95 57.21
C LEU A 2 -2.45 -44.02 56.09
N ASN A 3 -3.18 -42.95 56.43
CA ASN A 3 -3.72 -41.96 55.48
C ASN A 3 -2.83 -40.71 55.30
N LEU A 4 -1.76 -40.56 56.09
CA LEU A 4 -0.85 -39.41 55.99
C LEU A 4 0.24 -39.59 54.93
N LEU A 5 0.72 -40.82 54.72
CA LEU A 5 1.75 -41.11 53.69
C LEU A 5 1.22 -40.95 52.26
N ASN A 6 -0.04 -41.31 52.01
CA ASN A 6 -0.68 -41.12 50.69
C ASN A 6 -0.98 -39.64 50.40
N LEU A 7 -1.32 -38.85 51.42
CA LEU A 7 -1.56 -37.40 51.28
C LEU A 7 -0.27 -36.66 50.94
N VAL A 8 0.86 -36.99 51.56
CA VAL A 8 2.16 -36.37 51.25
C VAL A 8 2.63 -36.74 49.85
N ARG A 9 2.42 -37.98 49.39
CA ARG A 9 2.77 -38.41 48.03
C ARG A 9 1.92 -37.73 46.96
N TYR A 10 0.62 -37.57 47.19
CA TYR A 10 -0.30 -36.86 46.29
C TYR A 10 0.03 -35.37 46.18
N ASN A 11 0.39 -34.71 47.30
CA ASN A 11 0.80 -33.31 47.30
C ASN A 11 2.18 -33.07 46.67
N TYR A 12 3.13 -34.01 46.82
CA TYR A 12 4.46 -33.90 46.20
C TYR A 12 4.41 -34.10 44.67
N ALA A 13 3.58 -35.03 44.19
CA ALA A 13 3.37 -35.23 42.75
C ALA A 13 2.59 -34.07 42.09
N ASN A 14 1.63 -33.47 42.80
CA ASN A 14 0.91 -32.29 42.31
C ASN A 14 1.76 -31.01 42.32
N THR A 15 2.66 -30.81 43.30
CA THR A 15 3.44 -29.56 43.37
C THR A 15 4.60 -29.50 42.39
N LYS A 16 5.25 -30.62 42.06
CA LYS A 16 6.30 -30.65 41.02
C LYS A 16 5.73 -30.47 39.61
N ASN A 17 4.70 -31.24 39.25
CA ASN A 17 4.12 -31.15 37.91
C ASN A 17 3.35 -29.83 37.67
N PHE A 18 2.66 -29.28 38.67
CA PHE A 18 1.82 -28.09 38.45
C PHE A 18 2.61 -26.78 38.42
N LYS A 19 3.74 -26.67 39.15
CA LYS A 19 4.62 -25.50 39.08
C LYS A 19 5.40 -25.45 37.77
N GLU A 20 5.98 -26.56 37.33
CA GLU A 20 6.71 -26.61 36.05
C GLU A 20 5.78 -26.37 34.86
N ILE A 21 4.58 -26.97 34.85
CA ILE A 21 3.59 -26.74 33.77
C ILE A 21 3.10 -25.29 33.75
N ARG A 22 2.91 -24.63 34.91
CA ARG A 22 2.55 -23.18 34.95
C ARG A 22 3.68 -22.28 34.49
N LEU A 23 4.92 -22.55 34.91
CA LEU A 23 6.07 -21.75 34.49
C LEU A 23 6.32 -21.87 32.99
N VAL A 24 6.21 -23.07 32.42
CA VAL A 24 6.31 -23.30 30.96
C VAL A 24 5.14 -22.67 30.20
N LYS A 25 3.92 -22.67 30.77
CA LYS A 25 2.75 -22.04 30.13
C LYS A 25 2.83 -20.52 30.20
N ASP A 26 3.31 -19.95 31.30
CA ASP A 26 3.51 -18.51 31.49
C ASP A 26 4.74 -17.99 30.71
N GLU A 27 5.79 -18.79 30.52
CA GLU A 27 6.92 -18.49 29.64
C GLU A 27 6.53 -18.60 28.16
N LYS A 28 5.76 -19.62 27.76
CA LYS A 28 5.22 -19.75 26.40
C LYS A 28 4.22 -18.64 26.07
N GLN A 29 3.42 -18.21 27.06
CA GLN A 29 2.47 -17.12 26.91
C GLN A 29 3.18 -15.75 26.92
N ARG A 30 4.26 -15.56 27.70
CA ARG A 30 5.13 -14.37 27.60
C ARG A 30 5.96 -14.30 26.33
N SER A 31 6.50 -15.42 25.85
CA SER A 31 7.23 -15.48 24.57
C SER A 31 6.31 -15.39 23.35
N MET A 32 5.00 -15.65 23.51
CA MET A 32 3.98 -15.28 22.51
C MET A 32 3.53 -13.80 22.61
N GLN A 33 3.79 -13.11 23.73
CA GLN A 33 3.27 -11.76 23.99
C GLN A 33 4.35 -10.65 23.87
N THR A 34 5.58 -11.02 23.53
CA THR A 34 6.61 -10.12 22.99
C THR A 34 7.02 -10.75 21.65
N VAL A 35 6.46 -10.43 20.50
CA VAL A 35 6.54 -9.16 19.76
C VAL A 35 5.42 -9.22 18.70
N GLU A 36 4.16 -9.05 19.09
CA GLU A 36 3.25 -8.20 18.31
C GLU A 36 3.46 -6.76 18.83
N LEU A 37 4.72 -6.34 18.84
CA LEU A 37 4.99 -4.93 18.75
C LEU A 37 4.53 -4.64 17.33
N ASP A 38 3.41 -3.92 17.21
CA ASP A 38 3.16 -3.00 16.11
C ASP A 38 4.53 -2.65 15.57
N GLU A 39 4.86 -3.18 14.39
CA GLU A 39 6.03 -2.82 13.63
C GLU A 39 5.74 -1.36 13.31
N GLN A 40 5.97 -0.51 14.32
CA GLN A 40 5.90 0.92 14.23
C GLN A 40 6.77 1.15 13.02
N LEU A 41 6.10 1.53 11.93
CA LEU A 41 6.70 2.04 10.72
C LEU A 41 7.70 3.08 11.20
N VAL A 42 8.93 2.65 11.50
CA VAL A 42 10.09 3.48 11.30
C VAL A 42 9.96 3.74 9.82
N PRO A 43 9.54 4.94 9.40
CA PRO A 43 9.36 5.20 8.00
C PRO A 43 10.74 4.97 7.44
N ASP A 44 10.92 3.85 6.74
CA ASP A 44 12.15 3.59 6.03
C ASP A 44 12.38 4.87 5.23
N HIS A 45 13.49 5.53 5.52
CA HIS A 45 13.69 6.89 5.07
C HIS A 45 13.63 6.95 3.54
N GLU A 46 14.01 5.83 2.91
CA GLU A 46 13.82 5.54 1.49
C GLU A 46 12.32 5.47 1.13
N HIS A 47 11.48 4.68 1.80
CA HIS A 47 10.02 4.70 1.59
C HIS A 47 9.37 6.07 1.82
N ALA A 48 9.79 6.82 2.84
CA ALA A 48 9.29 8.17 3.11
C ALA A 48 9.68 9.15 1.99
N LEU A 49 10.93 9.09 1.53
CA LEU A 49 11.42 9.87 0.40
C LEU A 49 10.69 9.49 -0.89
N HIS A 50 10.52 8.20 -1.17
CA HIS A 50 9.74 7.70 -2.32
C HIS A 50 8.30 8.19 -2.29
N HIS A 51 7.68 8.21 -1.11
CA HIS A 51 6.32 8.71 -0.94
C HIS A 51 6.22 10.24 -1.10
N LEU A 52 7.24 10.99 -0.67
CA LEU A 52 7.31 12.44 -0.92
C LEU A 52 7.54 12.73 -2.41
N LEU A 53 8.45 12.00 -3.06
CA LEU A 53 8.71 12.10 -4.49
C LEU A 53 7.48 11.69 -5.32
N SER A 54 6.73 10.66 -4.90
CA SER A 54 5.51 10.25 -5.59
C SER A 54 4.41 11.30 -5.43
N LYS A 55 4.24 11.88 -4.24
CA LYS A 55 3.32 13.00 -4.00
C LYS A 55 3.65 14.21 -4.89
N GLU A 56 4.92 14.58 -4.99
CA GLU A 56 5.32 15.71 -5.84
C GLU A 56 5.09 15.41 -7.33
N ARG A 57 5.46 14.21 -7.79
CA ARG A 57 5.17 13.77 -9.17
C ARG A 57 3.68 13.80 -9.48
N MET A 58 2.84 13.35 -8.55
CA MET A 58 1.38 13.41 -8.67
C MET A 58 0.85 14.83 -8.70
N ARG A 59 1.42 15.74 -7.89
CA ARG A 59 1.07 17.16 -7.89
C ARG A 59 1.39 17.81 -9.24
N ILE A 60 2.61 17.61 -9.74
CA ILE A 60 3.06 18.11 -11.05
C ILE A 60 2.16 17.58 -12.16
N LEU A 61 1.87 16.28 -12.16
CA LEU A 61 1.00 15.66 -13.16
C LEU A 61 -0.41 16.27 -13.13
N SER A 62 -0.99 16.44 -11.94
CA SER A 62 -2.29 17.09 -11.76
C SER A 62 -2.28 18.52 -12.33
N ASP A 63 -1.25 19.31 -12.04
CA ASP A 63 -1.14 20.68 -12.55
C ASP A 63 -0.97 20.71 -14.08
N CYS A 64 -0.20 19.77 -14.63
CA CYS A 64 -0.06 19.62 -16.08
C CYS A 64 -1.38 19.22 -16.77
N ILE A 65 -2.15 18.31 -16.17
CA ILE A 65 -3.48 17.92 -16.66
C ILE A 65 -4.45 19.11 -16.58
N ARG A 66 -4.37 19.92 -15.52
CA ARG A 66 -5.17 21.15 -15.39
C ARG A 66 -4.84 22.18 -16.48
N GLY A 67 -3.62 22.21 -17.00
CA GLY A 67 -3.24 23.08 -18.12
C GLY A 67 -3.82 22.66 -19.48
N LEU A 68 -4.40 21.46 -19.60
CA LEU A 68 -4.98 20.99 -20.86
C LEU A 68 -6.37 21.59 -21.10
N ASN A 69 -6.76 21.71 -22.39
CA ASN A 69 -8.14 22.03 -22.76
C ASN A 69 -9.12 20.94 -22.31
N ASP A 70 -10.41 21.29 -22.18
CA ASP A 70 -11.43 20.42 -21.58
C ASP A 70 -11.59 19.06 -22.27
N LEU A 71 -11.48 19.01 -23.59
CA LEU A 71 -11.56 17.75 -24.33
C LEU A 71 -10.34 16.87 -24.03
N ASN A 72 -9.14 17.44 -24.06
CA ASN A 72 -7.90 16.72 -23.78
C ASN A 72 -7.82 16.26 -22.33
N ARG A 73 -8.30 17.08 -21.40
CA ARG A 73 -8.37 16.74 -19.98
C ARG A 73 -9.28 15.54 -19.77
N ARG A 74 -10.52 15.58 -20.27
CA ARG A 74 -11.46 14.47 -20.16
C ARG A 74 -10.93 13.20 -20.82
N LEU A 75 -10.23 13.33 -21.95
CA LEU A 75 -9.63 12.18 -22.64
C LEU A 75 -8.53 11.53 -21.80
N ILE A 76 -7.62 12.31 -21.21
CA ILE A 76 -6.57 11.72 -20.36
C ILE A 76 -7.16 11.14 -19.06
N GLU A 77 -8.14 11.79 -18.46
CA GLU A 77 -8.83 11.26 -17.28
C GLU A 77 -9.53 9.93 -17.58
N PHE A 78 -10.18 9.82 -18.74
CA PHE A 78 -10.75 8.56 -19.23
C PHE A 78 -9.68 7.47 -19.38
N LEU A 79 -8.54 7.80 -20.00
CA LEU A 79 -7.43 6.85 -20.18
C LEU A 79 -6.75 6.45 -18.87
N LEU A 80 -6.71 7.33 -17.87
CA LEU A 80 -6.17 7.02 -16.55
C LEU A 80 -7.13 6.13 -15.75
N ALA A 81 -8.45 6.34 -15.91
CA ALA A 81 -9.46 5.49 -15.30
C ALA A 81 -9.56 4.11 -15.97
N GLN A 82 -9.29 4.03 -17.27
CA GLN A 82 -9.35 2.82 -18.08
C GLN A 82 -8.07 2.69 -18.93
N PRO A 83 -6.97 2.20 -18.34
CA PRO A 83 -5.67 2.13 -19.04
C PRO A 83 -5.68 1.17 -20.24
N ASP A 84 -6.55 0.16 -20.20
CA ASP A 84 -6.70 -0.83 -21.27
C ASP A 84 -7.67 -0.39 -22.38
N ALA A 85 -8.22 0.83 -22.29
CA ALA A 85 -9.11 1.36 -23.30
C ALA A 85 -8.43 1.42 -24.68
N SER A 86 -9.08 0.80 -25.66
CA SER A 86 -8.67 0.80 -27.05
C SER A 86 -8.92 2.16 -27.70
N THR A 87 -8.29 2.40 -28.86
CA THR A 87 -8.60 3.61 -29.65
C THR A 87 -10.08 3.67 -30.04
N SER A 88 -10.73 2.51 -30.26
CA SER A 88 -12.17 2.44 -30.58
C SER A 88 -13.04 2.93 -29.42
N ASP A 89 -12.65 2.66 -28.17
CA ASP A 89 -13.40 3.13 -27.00
C ASP A 89 -13.33 4.67 -26.90
N ILE A 90 -12.19 5.25 -27.29
CA ILE A 90 -12.02 6.71 -27.39
C ILE A 90 -12.90 7.28 -28.50
N GLU A 91 -12.99 6.61 -29.66
CA GLU A 91 -13.86 7.06 -30.75
C GLU A 91 -15.32 7.11 -30.32
N GLN A 92 -15.82 6.05 -29.67
CA GLN A 92 -17.19 5.97 -29.20
C GLN A 92 -17.49 7.02 -28.12
N GLN A 93 -16.62 7.16 -27.14
CA GLN A 93 -16.85 8.06 -26.00
C GLN A 93 -16.73 9.54 -26.37
N PHE A 94 -15.83 9.90 -27.29
CA PHE A 94 -15.51 11.28 -27.62
C PHE A 94 -15.97 11.71 -29.02
N GLN A 95 -16.64 10.83 -29.77
CA GLN A 95 -17.13 11.07 -31.13
C GLN A 95 -16.00 11.56 -32.06
N LEU A 96 -14.84 10.92 -31.94
CA LEU A 96 -13.64 11.19 -32.73
C LEU A 96 -13.46 10.10 -33.78
N SER A 97 -12.81 10.42 -34.90
CA SER A 97 -12.33 9.37 -35.82
C SER A 97 -11.08 8.69 -35.27
N TYR A 98 -10.82 7.44 -35.64
CA TYR A 98 -9.68 6.65 -35.18
C TYR A 98 -8.35 7.40 -35.32
N ALA A 99 -8.12 8.00 -36.49
CA ALA A 99 -6.92 8.79 -36.76
C ALA A 99 -6.82 10.00 -35.82
N SER A 100 -7.92 10.73 -35.64
CA SER A 100 -7.95 11.89 -34.75
C SER A 100 -7.78 11.51 -33.27
N ALA A 101 -8.36 10.40 -32.82
CA ALA A 101 -8.23 9.86 -31.48
C ALA A 101 -6.78 9.47 -31.20
N ARG A 102 -6.15 8.73 -32.11
CA ARG A 102 -4.74 8.34 -32.03
C ARG A 102 -3.82 9.57 -31.98
N THR A 103 -3.96 10.50 -32.93
CA THR A 103 -3.15 11.71 -32.97
C THR A 103 -3.34 12.56 -31.71
N ARG A 104 -4.57 12.70 -31.23
CA ARG A 104 -4.87 13.47 -30.03
C ARG A 104 -4.27 12.83 -28.78
N LYS A 105 -4.37 11.50 -28.63
CA LYS A 105 -3.70 10.75 -27.55
C LYS A 105 -2.20 11.03 -27.53
N THR A 106 -1.52 10.89 -28.68
CA THR A 106 -0.08 11.19 -28.79
C THR A 106 0.24 12.64 -28.40
N ARG A 107 -0.55 13.61 -28.89
CA ARG A 107 -0.34 15.04 -28.60
C ARG A 107 -0.53 15.36 -27.11
N ILE A 108 -1.49 14.74 -26.45
CA ILE A 108 -1.73 14.93 -25.02
C ILE A 108 -0.53 14.40 -24.21
N ILE A 109 -0.05 13.19 -24.53
CA ILE A 109 1.13 12.60 -23.89
C ILE A 109 2.34 13.52 -24.07
N GLN A 110 2.58 14.02 -25.28
CA GLN A 110 3.66 14.96 -25.54
C GLN A 110 3.51 16.24 -24.73
N ALA A 111 2.31 16.82 -24.67
CA ALA A 111 2.05 18.05 -23.91
C ALA A 111 2.30 17.86 -22.40
N LEU A 112 1.92 16.71 -21.85
CA LEU A 112 2.18 16.35 -20.44
C LEU A 112 3.67 16.16 -20.18
N HIS A 113 4.37 15.46 -21.09
CA HIS A 113 5.82 15.29 -21.01
C HIS A 113 6.55 16.64 -21.06
N ASP A 114 6.19 17.51 -22.01
CA ASP A 114 6.79 18.85 -22.13
C ASP A 114 6.49 19.71 -20.90
N CYS A 115 5.29 19.58 -20.33
CA CYS A 115 4.94 20.23 -19.08
C CYS A 115 5.81 19.76 -17.91
N TYR A 116 6.00 18.45 -17.76
CA TYR A 116 6.88 17.89 -16.75
C TYR A 116 8.33 18.36 -16.90
N LEU A 117 8.85 18.40 -18.13
CA LEU A 117 10.21 18.91 -18.41
C LEU A 117 10.36 20.38 -18.03
N ARG A 118 9.33 21.21 -18.21
CA ARG A 118 9.35 22.61 -17.75
C ARG A 118 9.39 22.71 -16.24
N TYR A 119 8.68 21.84 -15.51
CA TYR A 119 8.76 21.76 -14.06
C TYR A 119 10.15 21.34 -13.57
N SER A 120 10.77 20.36 -14.22
CA SER A 120 12.11 19.88 -13.83
C SER A 120 13.25 20.86 -14.09
N LYS A 121 13.04 21.86 -14.96
CA LYS A 121 14.03 22.91 -15.29
C LYS A 121 13.90 24.16 -14.42
N LYS A 122 12.88 24.22 -13.57
CA LYS A 122 12.54 25.37 -12.73
C LYS A 122 13.11 25.18 -11.33
#